data_AF-A0A349E7M0-F1
#
_entry.id   AF-A0A349E7M0-F1
#
_cell.length_a   1.000
_cell.length_b   1.000
_cell.length_c   1.000
_cell.angle_alpha   90.00
_cell.angle_beta   90.00
_cell.angle_gamma   90.00
#
_symmetry.space_group_name_H-M   'P 1'
#
loop_
_entity.id
_entity.type
_entity.pdbx_description
1 polymer ?
#
loop_
_entity_poly.entity_id
_entity_poly.type
_entity_poly.pdbx_seq_one_letter_code
_entity_poly.pdbx_strand_id
1 'polypeptide(L)'
;HHLDTAAIDALSDEDTILIAPANSAGQLSDAVIMGSGDSRRVSGFEAEVLVEVIDAYDLTPGAPAHPKGDANGYVLTVGGKRLLFAGVTECVDDLMTLGNIDVAFMPLNIPPARMTPADSAACTRQIDPDIVYTYHYDQSYARRINDPDYEGSSLPGGLSVDETMDAFANALEGSGIEYRQSNWYPPRFELDSNWPRLPLGQRWLTGGLGGMCIGRNDEVFLLNRQNVVEDDLDAALRAPPILQLDTEGNTVKGWGDASLIGGRLHDCHANADGSLWLVPAATGHIQLWSANEELLMQIGEANVFDSSDESRSGQPRNSDRAQFFLPAAIDVDESTGEIFVADGELPGGNSRIVVFDSSGAFLRQWRLQRDGNDQRIELPHCLRVSNDGLVYVCDRRADRIQVFDRAGNLQRNIPLSFTALTDASDRVSGIRGNAVVLAFSPDPQQQFLYVLNQNTVAVEVLERTSGDWLTRFGEGPGRYPGQFELPHGIAVDSKGNVYVAEQEGRRVQRFLLR
;
A
#
# COMPACT_ATOMS: atom_id res chain seq x y z
N HIS A 1 -19.98 5.77 -26.34
CA HIS A 1 -18.55 5.46 -26.26
C HIS A 1 -18.06 5.24 -24.82
N HIS A 2 -18.90 5.50 -23.80
CA HIS A 2 -18.60 5.24 -22.37
C HIS A 2 -19.51 4.17 -21.75
N LEU A 3 -20.25 3.39 -22.55
CA LEU A 3 -21.16 2.37 -22.07
C LEU A 3 -20.47 1.01 -22.09
N ASP A 4 -20.27 0.41 -20.93
CA ASP A 4 -19.75 -0.95 -20.77
C ASP A 4 -20.89 -1.88 -20.31
N THR A 5 -21.49 -2.58 -21.26
CA THR A 5 -22.61 -3.48 -20.98
C THR A 5 -22.17 -4.70 -20.18
N ALA A 6 -20.91 -5.16 -20.33
CA ALA A 6 -20.41 -6.32 -19.60
C ALA A 6 -20.23 -5.99 -18.11
N ALA A 7 -19.76 -4.79 -17.79
CA ALA A 7 -19.70 -4.32 -16.41
C ALA A 7 -21.10 -4.17 -15.79
N ILE A 8 -22.06 -3.64 -16.55
CA ILE A 8 -23.46 -3.54 -16.09
C ILE A 8 -24.03 -4.93 -15.80
N ASP A 9 -23.86 -5.89 -16.72
CA ASP A 9 -24.35 -7.26 -16.53
C ASP A 9 -23.71 -7.95 -15.31
N ALA A 10 -22.42 -7.69 -15.04
CA ALA A 10 -21.71 -8.27 -13.90
C ALA A 10 -22.13 -7.68 -12.55
N LEU A 11 -22.66 -6.45 -12.53
CA LEU A 11 -23.07 -5.73 -11.33
C LEU A 11 -24.57 -5.78 -11.08
N SER A 12 -25.36 -6.06 -12.11
CA SER A 12 -26.83 -6.05 -12.03
C SER A 12 -27.37 -7.37 -11.52
N ASP A 13 -28.43 -7.28 -10.73
CA ASP A 13 -29.31 -8.39 -10.35
C ASP A 13 -30.75 -8.12 -10.84
N GLU A 14 -31.70 -8.95 -10.43
CA GLU A 14 -33.11 -8.83 -10.83
C GLU A 14 -33.82 -7.57 -10.31
N ASP A 15 -33.30 -6.95 -9.25
CA ASP A 15 -33.87 -5.75 -8.61
C ASP A 15 -33.18 -4.45 -9.08
N THR A 16 -32.18 -4.56 -9.96
CA THR A 16 -31.38 -3.43 -10.43
C THR A 16 -32.18 -2.56 -11.40
N ILE A 17 -32.28 -1.26 -11.09
CA ILE A 17 -32.95 -0.27 -11.94
C ILE A 17 -31.90 0.52 -12.72
N LEU A 18 -31.85 0.32 -14.03
CA LEU A 18 -30.96 1.05 -14.93
C LEU A 18 -31.63 2.35 -15.39
N ILE A 19 -30.94 3.48 -15.20
CA ILE A 19 -31.32 4.80 -15.74
C ILE A 19 -30.23 5.23 -16.70
N ALA A 20 -30.61 5.66 -17.91
CA ALA A 20 -29.63 5.97 -18.95
C ALA A 20 -30.08 7.13 -19.87
N PRO A 21 -29.13 7.82 -20.53
CA PRO A 21 -29.44 8.80 -21.58
C PRO A 21 -29.97 8.12 -22.85
N ALA A 22 -30.60 8.92 -23.72
CA ALA A 22 -31.20 8.45 -24.96
C ALA A 22 -30.22 7.72 -25.90
N ASN A 23 -28.95 8.12 -25.92
CA ASN A 23 -27.93 7.49 -26.76
C ASN A 23 -27.55 6.04 -26.33
N SER A 24 -28.03 5.59 -25.17
CA SER A 24 -27.81 4.23 -24.65
C SER A 24 -28.98 3.28 -24.93
N ALA A 25 -30.13 3.79 -25.38
CA ALA A 25 -31.36 3.02 -25.57
C ALA A 25 -31.22 1.85 -26.56
N GLY A 26 -30.33 1.95 -27.54
CA GLY A 26 -30.08 0.87 -28.51
C GLY A 26 -29.20 -0.27 -27.98
N GLN A 27 -28.55 -0.08 -26.83
CA GLN A 27 -27.58 -1.02 -26.24
C GLN A 27 -28.06 -1.60 -24.91
N LEU A 28 -29.05 -0.97 -24.26
CA LEU A 28 -29.65 -1.43 -23.00
C LEU A 28 -31.14 -1.71 -23.22
N SER A 29 -31.58 -2.97 -23.07
CA SER A 29 -32.97 -3.37 -23.31
C SER A 29 -33.94 -2.88 -22.23
N ASP A 30 -33.50 -2.82 -20.98
CA ASP A 30 -34.38 -2.63 -19.81
C ASP A 30 -34.10 -1.33 -19.04
N ALA A 31 -33.37 -0.39 -19.66
CA ALA A 31 -33.08 0.91 -19.06
C ALA A 31 -34.26 1.88 -19.15
N VAL A 32 -34.50 2.61 -18.05
CA VAL A 32 -35.35 3.78 -18.01
C VAL A 32 -34.60 4.94 -18.66
N ILE A 33 -35.00 5.29 -19.88
CA ILE A 33 -34.42 6.41 -20.60
C ILE A 33 -34.97 7.72 -20.05
N MET A 34 -34.07 8.59 -19.59
CA MET A 34 -34.41 9.91 -19.04
C MET A 34 -33.54 10.99 -19.70
N GLY A 35 -34.13 12.15 -19.95
CA GLY A 35 -33.49 13.33 -20.50
C GLY A 35 -33.49 14.51 -19.53
N SER A 36 -32.89 15.61 -19.95
CA SER A 36 -32.76 16.83 -19.14
C SER A 36 -34.08 17.33 -18.56
N GLY A 37 -34.09 17.60 -17.26
CA GLY A 37 -35.27 18.03 -16.51
C GLY A 37 -36.18 16.89 -16.05
N ASP A 38 -35.95 15.66 -16.50
CA ASP A 38 -36.66 14.50 -15.96
C ASP A 38 -36.22 14.22 -14.52
N SER A 39 -37.15 13.75 -13.71
CA SER A 39 -36.86 13.25 -12.38
C SER A 39 -37.66 11.98 -12.08
N ARG A 40 -37.08 11.11 -11.26
CA ARG A 40 -37.67 9.83 -10.89
C ARG A 40 -37.36 9.49 -9.44
N ARG A 41 -38.39 9.12 -8.69
CA ARG A 41 -38.23 8.51 -7.38
C ARG A 41 -38.05 7.01 -7.55
N VAL A 42 -36.99 6.49 -6.96
CA VAL A 42 -36.64 5.07 -6.92
C VAL A 42 -36.66 4.65 -5.45
N SER A 43 -37.53 3.71 -5.11
CA SER A 43 -37.69 3.22 -3.74
C SER A 43 -37.11 1.81 -3.63
N GLY A 44 -36.11 1.63 -2.76
CA GLY A 44 -35.63 0.32 -2.33
C GLY A 44 -36.20 -0.06 -0.95
N PHE A 45 -35.78 -1.21 -0.41
CA PHE A 45 -36.23 -1.71 0.90
C PHE A 45 -35.83 -0.79 2.07
N GLU A 46 -34.72 -0.06 1.97
CA GLU A 46 -34.15 0.73 3.08
C GLU A 46 -34.13 2.25 2.84
N ALA A 47 -34.26 2.71 1.60
CA ALA A 47 -34.18 4.13 1.26
C ALA A 47 -34.96 4.49 -0.01
N GLU A 48 -35.36 5.76 -0.09
CA GLU A 48 -35.86 6.39 -1.31
C GLU A 48 -34.77 7.31 -1.88
N VAL A 49 -34.55 7.19 -3.19
CA VAL A 49 -33.62 8.01 -3.97
C VAL A 49 -34.43 8.81 -4.97
N LEU A 50 -34.30 10.15 -4.95
CA LEU A 50 -34.75 10.99 -6.07
C LEU A 50 -33.59 11.16 -7.03
N VAL A 51 -33.78 10.73 -8.28
CA VAL A 51 -32.85 10.93 -9.38
C VAL A 51 -33.36 12.08 -10.23
N GLU A 52 -32.55 13.12 -10.41
CA GLU A 52 -32.81 14.24 -11.32
C GLU A 52 -31.75 14.23 -12.43
N VAL A 53 -32.16 14.50 -13.66
CA VAL A 53 -31.28 14.47 -14.83
C VAL A 53 -30.95 15.89 -15.29
N ILE A 54 -29.65 16.12 -15.48
CA ILE A 54 -29.11 17.37 -16.04
C ILE A 54 -28.44 17.08 -17.39
N ASP A 55 -28.51 18.03 -18.30
CA ASP A 55 -27.79 17.94 -19.57
C ASP A 55 -26.27 17.97 -19.35
N ALA A 56 -25.54 17.15 -20.10
CA ALA A 56 -24.09 17.18 -20.19
C ALA A 56 -23.66 17.44 -21.64
N TYR A 57 -23.01 18.59 -21.89
CA TYR A 57 -22.64 19.01 -23.24
C TYR A 57 -21.45 19.97 -23.27
N ASP A 58 -20.85 20.10 -24.45
CA ASP A 58 -19.72 20.99 -24.67
C ASP A 58 -20.20 22.35 -25.23
N LEU A 59 -19.75 23.44 -24.60
CA LEU A 59 -19.95 24.82 -25.06
C LEU A 59 -18.93 25.17 -26.16
N THR A 60 -17.71 24.69 -26.02
CA THR A 60 -16.60 24.93 -26.93
C THR A 60 -16.70 23.99 -28.14
N PRO A 61 -16.77 24.53 -29.38
CA PRO A 61 -16.83 23.70 -30.59
C PRO A 61 -15.53 22.91 -30.81
N GLY A 62 -15.64 21.61 -31.11
CA GLY A 62 -14.51 20.77 -31.50
C GLY A 62 -14.68 19.30 -31.11
N ALA A 63 -14.25 18.38 -31.98
CA ALA A 63 -14.34 16.94 -31.72
C ALA A 63 -13.26 16.44 -30.73
N PRO A 64 -13.57 15.48 -29.84
CA PRO A 64 -14.90 14.92 -29.59
C PRO A 64 -15.81 15.96 -28.92
N ALA A 65 -17.08 15.98 -29.30
CA ALA A 65 -18.09 16.91 -28.76
C ALA A 65 -19.34 16.14 -28.36
N HIS A 66 -19.92 16.50 -27.22
CA HIS A 66 -21.22 16.05 -26.74
C HIS A 66 -22.27 17.10 -27.09
N PRO A 67 -23.20 16.82 -28.02
CA PRO A 67 -24.32 17.71 -28.30
C PRO A 67 -25.26 17.78 -27.09
N LYS A 68 -25.91 18.93 -26.90
CA LYS A 68 -26.97 19.08 -25.88
C LYS A 68 -28.08 18.05 -26.10
N GLY A 69 -28.50 17.37 -25.03
CA GLY A 69 -29.52 16.32 -25.05
C GLY A 69 -29.01 14.91 -25.39
N ASP A 70 -27.71 14.72 -25.65
CA ASP A 70 -27.16 13.39 -25.96
C ASP A 70 -26.65 12.64 -24.72
N ALA A 71 -26.09 13.37 -23.74
CA ALA A 71 -25.52 12.82 -22.51
C ALA A 71 -26.09 13.52 -21.26
N ASN A 72 -26.01 12.81 -20.13
CA ASN A 72 -26.58 13.23 -18.86
C ASN A 72 -25.50 13.38 -17.77
N GLY A 73 -25.73 14.30 -16.85
CA GLY A 73 -25.32 14.17 -15.45
C GLY A 73 -26.54 13.88 -14.57
N TYR A 74 -26.31 13.65 -13.28
CA TYR A 74 -27.37 13.28 -12.34
C TYR A 74 -27.24 14.00 -11.00
N VAL A 75 -28.37 14.35 -10.40
CA VAL A 75 -28.44 14.71 -8.98
C VAL A 75 -29.23 13.64 -8.24
N LEU A 76 -28.60 13.00 -7.25
CA LEU A 76 -29.22 12.00 -6.40
C LEU A 76 -29.55 12.62 -5.05
N THR A 77 -30.83 12.62 -4.66
CA THR A 77 -31.23 12.99 -3.29
C THR A 77 -31.50 11.74 -2.48
N VAL A 78 -30.68 11.50 -1.44
CA VAL A 78 -30.78 10.34 -0.55
C VAL A 78 -30.66 10.80 0.90
N GLY A 79 -31.62 10.45 1.75
CA GLY A 79 -31.59 10.85 3.16
C GLY A 79 -31.56 12.37 3.39
N GLY A 80 -32.09 13.15 2.44
CA GLY A 80 -32.06 14.62 2.46
C GLY A 80 -30.75 15.25 1.98
N LYS A 81 -29.75 14.45 1.60
CA LYS A 81 -28.49 14.88 1.00
C LYS A 81 -28.57 14.83 -0.52
N ARG A 82 -28.04 15.85 -1.20
CA ARG A 82 -28.02 16.00 -2.66
C ARG A 82 -26.60 15.79 -3.19
N LEU A 83 -26.43 14.74 -3.98
CA LEU A 83 -25.16 14.34 -4.57
C LEU A 83 -25.20 14.60 -6.08
N LEU A 84 -24.36 15.52 -6.56
CA LEU A 84 -24.20 15.81 -7.98
C LEU A 84 -23.13 14.89 -8.58
N PHE A 85 -23.51 14.13 -9.60
CA PHE A 85 -22.61 13.45 -10.52
C PHE A 85 -22.66 14.19 -11.85
N ALA A 86 -21.74 15.13 -12.05
CA ALA A 86 -21.67 15.84 -13.32
C ALA A 86 -21.42 14.83 -14.46
N GLY A 87 -21.95 15.11 -15.66
CA GLY A 87 -21.56 14.36 -16.85
C GLY A 87 -20.21 14.84 -17.37
N VAL A 88 -19.72 14.28 -18.47
CA VAL A 88 -18.61 14.90 -19.23
C VAL A 88 -19.16 16.16 -19.89
N THR A 89 -18.99 17.31 -19.23
CA THR A 89 -19.60 18.59 -19.62
C THR A 89 -18.71 19.77 -19.22
N GLU A 90 -18.75 20.86 -19.98
CA GLU A 90 -18.27 22.16 -19.51
C GLU A 90 -19.25 22.76 -18.47
N CYS A 91 -18.90 23.89 -17.86
CA CYS A 91 -19.76 24.58 -16.90
C CYS A 91 -20.98 25.22 -17.58
N VAL A 92 -21.98 24.40 -17.87
CA VAL A 92 -23.22 24.78 -18.55
C VAL A 92 -24.22 25.44 -17.59
N ASP A 93 -25.16 26.22 -18.13
CA ASP A 93 -26.19 26.90 -17.33
C ASP A 93 -27.00 25.95 -16.43
N ASP A 94 -27.23 24.73 -16.91
CA ASP A 94 -27.96 23.68 -16.17
C ASP A 94 -27.22 23.27 -14.88
N LEU A 95 -25.87 23.32 -14.86
CA LEU A 95 -25.07 23.10 -13.64
C LEU A 95 -25.08 24.33 -12.72
N MET A 96 -24.96 25.53 -13.29
CA MET A 96 -24.86 26.79 -12.52
C MET A 96 -26.18 27.17 -11.82
N THR A 97 -27.29 26.58 -12.24
CA THR A 97 -28.61 26.81 -11.63
C THR A 97 -28.96 25.79 -10.55
N LEU A 98 -28.10 24.79 -10.32
CA LEU A 98 -28.29 23.84 -9.22
C LEU A 98 -28.08 24.55 -7.88
N GLY A 99 -29.05 24.40 -6.99
CA GLY A 99 -28.95 24.86 -5.61
C GLY A 99 -28.80 23.69 -4.63
N ASN A 100 -28.15 23.96 -3.51
CA ASN A 100 -28.05 23.07 -2.34
C ASN A 100 -27.46 21.69 -2.70
N ILE A 101 -26.28 21.64 -3.30
CA ILE A 101 -25.55 20.38 -3.49
C ILE A 101 -24.72 20.13 -2.24
N ASP A 102 -24.85 18.98 -1.60
CA ASP A 102 -24.00 18.64 -0.44
C ASP A 102 -22.65 18.07 -0.90
N VAL A 103 -22.68 17.22 -1.93
CA VAL A 103 -21.48 16.56 -2.48
C VAL A 103 -21.49 16.65 -3.99
N ALA A 104 -20.40 17.12 -4.60
CA ALA A 104 -20.24 17.16 -6.05
C ALA A 104 -19.12 16.21 -6.52
N PHE A 105 -19.36 15.51 -7.62
CA PHE A 105 -18.36 14.75 -8.38
C PHE A 105 -18.17 15.47 -9.71
N MET A 106 -16.98 16.02 -9.93
CA MET A 106 -16.66 16.90 -11.06
C MET A 106 -15.60 16.29 -11.98
N PRO A 107 -15.78 16.30 -13.31
CA PRO A 107 -14.78 15.80 -14.23
C PRO A 107 -13.58 16.74 -14.32
N LEU A 108 -12.42 16.18 -14.64
CA LEU A 108 -11.22 16.92 -15.02
C LEU A 108 -10.73 16.51 -16.41
N ASN A 109 -10.20 17.49 -17.14
CA ASN A 109 -9.43 17.33 -18.37
C ASN A 109 -10.18 16.65 -19.54
N ILE A 110 -11.50 16.55 -19.46
CA ILE A 110 -12.32 15.93 -20.49
C ILE A 110 -13.56 16.77 -20.82
N PRO A 111 -13.85 17.00 -22.11
CA PRO A 111 -13.01 16.65 -23.26
C PRO A 111 -11.64 17.38 -23.28
N PRO A 112 -10.65 16.94 -24.09
CA PRO A 112 -9.32 17.54 -24.07
C PRO A 112 -9.36 19.07 -24.22
N ALA A 113 -8.56 19.78 -23.41
CA ALA A 113 -8.52 21.23 -23.29
C ALA A 113 -9.85 21.90 -22.84
N ARG A 114 -10.80 21.13 -22.33
CA ARG A 114 -12.01 21.58 -21.62
C ARG A 114 -12.00 21.00 -20.21
N MET A 115 -12.70 21.66 -19.29
CA MET A 115 -12.71 21.30 -17.86
C MET A 115 -11.29 21.12 -17.30
N THR A 116 -10.40 22.08 -17.62
CA THR A 116 -9.09 22.15 -16.97
C THR A 116 -9.28 22.27 -15.45
N PRO A 117 -8.25 21.99 -14.63
CA PRO A 117 -8.36 22.17 -13.18
C PRO A 117 -8.94 23.53 -12.76
N ALA A 118 -8.55 24.60 -13.44
CA ALA A 118 -9.05 25.94 -13.18
C ALA A 118 -10.54 26.09 -13.57
N ASP A 119 -10.95 25.60 -14.75
CA ASP A 119 -12.34 25.71 -15.22
C ASP A 119 -13.29 24.87 -14.35
N SER A 120 -12.88 23.65 -14.02
CA SER A 120 -13.66 22.75 -13.17
C SER A 120 -13.78 23.31 -11.74
N ALA A 121 -12.71 23.88 -11.18
CA ALA A 121 -12.76 24.55 -9.87
C ALA A 121 -13.64 25.80 -9.90
N ALA A 122 -13.58 26.60 -10.96
CA ALA A 122 -14.45 27.77 -11.14
C ALA A 122 -15.93 27.37 -11.22
N CYS A 123 -16.24 26.27 -11.90
CA CYS A 123 -17.60 25.71 -11.92
C CYS A 123 -18.04 25.21 -10.54
N THR A 124 -17.17 24.46 -9.87
CA THR A 124 -17.41 23.93 -8.52
C THR A 124 -17.72 25.05 -7.52
N ARG A 125 -16.96 26.17 -7.58
CA ARG A 125 -17.21 27.36 -6.76
C ARG A 125 -18.57 28.02 -7.00
N GLN A 126 -19.14 27.89 -8.19
CA GLN A 126 -20.47 28.42 -8.48
C GLN A 126 -21.58 27.48 -7.98
N ILE A 127 -21.34 26.18 -8.02
CA ILE A 127 -22.26 25.16 -7.47
C ILE A 127 -22.26 25.23 -5.93
N ASP A 128 -21.14 25.62 -5.33
CA ASP A 128 -20.94 25.81 -3.88
C ASP A 128 -21.31 24.58 -3.02
N PRO A 129 -20.74 23.38 -3.31
CA PRO A 129 -21.01 22.19 -2.51
C PRO A 129 -20.23 22.18 -1.18
N ASP A 130 -20.69 21.43 -0.18
CA ASP A 130 -19.89 21.24 1.05
C ASP A 130 -18.60 20.46 0.75
N ILE A 131 -18.71 19.41 -0.08
CA ILE A 131 -17.61 18.51 -0.45
C ILE A 131 -17.55 18.34 -1.96
N VAL A 132 -16.34 18.29 -2.52
CA VAL A 132 -16.12 17.93 -3.92
C VAL A 132 -15.12 16.78 -4.06
N TYR A 133 -15.42 15.88 -4.99
CA TYR A 133 -14.54 14.85 -5.52
C TYR A 133 -14.31 15.09 -7.01
N THR A 134 -13.13 14.75 -7.50
CA THR A 134 -12.82 14.82 -8.93
C THR A 134 -12.72 13.41 -9.51
N TYR A 135 -13.05 13.26 -10.79
CA TYR A 135 -12.86 12.02 -11.55
C TYR A 135 -12.40 12.35 -12.97
N HIS A 136 -12.08 11.33 -13.78
CA HIS A 136 -11.49 11.48 -15.12
C HIS A 136 -10.11 12.14 -15.16
N TYR A 137 -9.44 12.29 -14.02
CA TYR A 137 -8.14 12.96 -13.96
C TYR A 137 -6.96 12.08 -14.42
N ASP A 138 -7.09 10.75 -14.45
CA ASP A 138 -6.05 9.85 -15.02
C ASP A 138 -6.57 9.08 -16.24
N GLN A 139 -6.55 9.75 -17.39
CA GLN A 139 -6.93 9.16 -18.67
C GLN A 139 -5.94 8.09 -19.15
N SER A 140 -4.68 8.18 -18.73
CA SER A 140 -3.66 7.20 -19.11
C SER A 140 -3.90 5.88 -18.39
N TYR A 141 -4.26 5.91 -17.10
CA TYR A 141 -4.71 4.73 -16.38
C TYR A 141 -5.92 4.09 -17.06
N ALA A 142 -6.95 4.88 -17.39
CA ALA A 142 -8.15 4.38 -18.05
C ALA A 142 -7.84 3.71 -19.41
N ARG A 143 -6.88 4.26 -20.18
CA ARG A 143 -6.43 3.65 -21.44
C ARG A 143 -5.62 2.37 -21.23
N ARG A 144 -4.77 2.32 -20.19
CA ARG A 144 -4.03 1.11 -19.77
C ARG A 144 -4.92 -0.03 -19.30
N ILE A 145 -6.23 0.17 -19.14
CA ILE A 145 -7.18 -0.94 -18.94
C ILE A 145 -7.35 -1.74 -20.24
N ASN A 146 -7.43 -1.06 -21.39
CA ASN A 146 -7.68 -1.67 -22.69
C ASN A 146 -6.40 -1.90 -23.51
N ASP A 147 -5.35 -1.11 -23.25
CA ASP A 147 -4.05 -1.19 -23.90
C ASP A 147 -2.94 -1.07 -22.84
N PRO A 148 -2.52 -2.18 -22.20
CA PRO A 148 -1.56 -2.17 -21.10
C PRO A 148 -0.22 -1.51 -21.43
N ASP A 149 0.17 -1.50 -22.72
CA ASP A 149 1.42 -0.92 -23.21
C ASP A 149 1.28 0.57 -23.60
N TYR A 150 0.14 1.20 -23.27
CA TYR A 150 -0.12 2.60 -23.61
C TYR A 150 0.82 3.57 -22.88
N GLU A 151 1.81 4.09 -23.62
CA GLU A 151 2.70 5.18 -23.21
C GLU A 151 2.16 6.55 -23.64
N GLY A 152 1.05 6.99 -23.02
CA GLY A 152 0.51 8.34 -23.24
C GLY A 152 1.25 9.40 -22.43
N SER A 153 1.76 10.42 -23.12
CA SER A 153 2.48 11.53 -22.52
C SER A 153 1.57 12.74 -22.26
N SER A 154 1.36 13.03 -20.97
CA SER A 154 0.73 14.22 -20.39
C SER A 154 -0.79 14.41 -20.56
N LEU A 155 -1.41 14.85 -19.47
CA LEU A 155 -2.76 15.42 -19.46
C LEU A 155 -2.75 16.76 -20.23
N PRO A 156 -3.93 17.29 -20.63
CA PRO A 156 -4.01 18.61 -21.26
C PRO A 156 -3.18 19.66 -20.50
N GLY A 157 -2.32 20.39 -21.23
CA GLY A 157 -1.43 21.39 -20.64
C GLY A 157 -0.06 20.87 -20.19
N GLY A 158 0.25 19.58 -20.38
CA GLY A 158 1.56 19.02 -20.04
C GLY A 158 1.70 18.57 -18.58
N LEU A 159 0.62 18.66 -17.80
CA LEU A 159 0.62 18.35 -16.37
C LEU A 159 0.65 16.84 -16.11
N SER A 160 1.29 16.45 -15.01
CA SER A 160 1.11 15.14 -14.39
C SER A 160 -0.28 15.03 -13.73
N VAL A 161 -0.65 13.82 -13.30
CA VAL A 161 -1.87 13.58 -12.52
C VAL A 161 -1.82 14.37 -11.21
N ASP A 162 -0.71 14.29 -10.48
CA ASP A 162 -0.54 15.01 -9.21
C ASP A 162 -0.62 16.53 -9.43
N GLU A 163 0.08 17.06 -10.43
CA GLU A 163 0.03 18.49 -10.76
C GLU A 163 -1.37 18.96 -11.15
N THR A 164 -2.15 18.11 -11.82
CA THR A 164 -3.56 18.36 -12.15
C THR A 164 -4.42 18.44 -10.90
N MET A 165 -4.24 17.51 -9.97
CA MET A 165 -4.99 17.43 -8.72
C MET A 165 -4.65 18.59 -7.78
N ASP A 166 -3.36 18.94 -7.68
CA ASP A 166 -2.87 20.10 -6.94
C ASP A 166 -3.38 21.40 -7.55
N ALA A 167 -3.37 21.54 -8.88
CA ALA A 167 -3.90 22.72 -9.54
C ALA A 167 -5.39 22.92 -9.23
N PHE A 168 -6.19 21.85 -9.18
CA PHE A 168 -7.59 21.92 -8.80
C PHE A 168 -7.77 22.31 -7.32
N ALA A 169 -7.00 21.67 -6.42
CA ALA A 169 -7.01 21.98 -4.99
C ALA A 169 -6.65 23.46 -4.73
N ASN A 170 -5.57 23.95 -5.34
CA ASN A 170 -5.12 25.33 -5.26
C ASN A 170 -6.17 26.29 -5.81
N ALA A 171 -6.82 25.93 -6.92
CA ALA A 171 -7.89 26.72 -7.50
C ALA A 171 -9.17 26.75 -6.64
N LEU A 172 -9.31 25.87 -5.63
CA LEU A 172 -10.41 25.89 -4.66
C LEU A 172 -10.05 26.61 -3.36
N GLU A 173 -8.79 26.95 -3.10
CA GLU A 173 -8.39 27.63 -1.86
C GLU A 173 -9.26 28.86 -1.56
N GLY A 174 -9.63 29.02 -0.29
CA GLY A 174 -10.46 30.12 0.19
C GLY A 174 -11.96 30.02 -0.15
N SER A 175 -12.41 28.97 -0.84
CA SER A 175 -13.85 28.75 -1.12
C SER A 175 -14.62 28.25 0.10
N GLY A 176 -13.97 27.53 1.02
CA GLY A 176 -14.65 26.82 2.11
C GLY A 176 -15.15 25.42 1.72
N ILE A 177 -15.03 25.03 0.45
CA ILE A 177 -15.39 23.71 -0.08
C ILE A 177 -14.32 22.70 0.32
N GLU A 178 -14.72 21.57 0.90
CA GLU A 178 -13.80 20.48 1.23
C GLU A 178 -13.48 19.66 -0.03
N TYR A 179 -12.26 19.75 -0.53
CA TYR A 179 -11.80 18.85 -1.60
C TYR A 179 -11.33 17.51 -1.03
N ARG A 180 -12.02 16.43 -1.41
CA ARG A 180 -11.61 15.07 -1.08
C ARG A 180 -11.12 14.35 -2.33
N GLN A 181 -9.89 13.88 -2.28
CA GLN A 181 -9.34 13.05 -3.34
C GLN A 181 -9.83 11.61 -3.12
N SER A 182 -10.48 11.05 -4.14
CA SER A 182 -10.84 9.62 -4.16
C SER A 182 -9.76 8.85 -4.89
N ASN A 183 -9.54 7.59 -4.51
CA ASN A 183 -8.65 6.71 -5.23
C ASN A 183 -9.39 5.90 -6.31
N TRP A 184 -9.85 6.58 -7.37
CA TRP A 184 -10.52 5.89 -8.50
C TRP A 184 -9.58 5.00 -9.31
N TYR A 185 -8.26 5.21 -9.15
CA TYR A 185 -7.21 4.61 -9.97
C TYR A 185 -6.15 3.96 -9.08
N PRO A 186 -6.50 2.90 -8.33
CA PRO A 186 -5.55 2.23 -7.44
C PRO A 186 -4.37 1.63 -8.23
N PRO A 187 -3.16 1.58 -7.65
CA PRO A 187 -2.01 0.97 -8.31
C PRO A 187 -2.28 -0.51 -8.62
N ARG A 188 -1.81 -0.98 -9.78
CA ARG A 188 -1.97 -2.39 -10.19
C ARG A 188 -0.63 -3.09 -10.23
N PHE A 189 -0.66 -4.38 -9.89
CA PHE A 189 0.53 -5.19 -9.75
C PHE A 189 0.38 -6.46 -10.59
N GLU A 190 1.37 -6.72 -11.45
CA GLU A 190 1.42 -7.93 -12.26
C GLU A 190 2.62 -8.77 -11.87
N LEU A 191 2.42 -10.07 -11.68
CA LEU A 191 3.52 -10.98 -11.39
C LEU A 191 4.53 -11.03 -12.55
N ASP A 192 5.80 -10.81 -12.25
CA ASP A 192 6.87 -11.12 -13.19
C ASP A 192 7.29 -12.59 -13.08
N SER A 193 6.73 -13.43 -13.95
CA SER A 193 7.02 -14.86 -13.97
C SER A 193 8.46 -15.21 -14.40
N ASN A 194 9.23 -14.24 -14.92
CA ASN A 194 10.61 -14.44 -15.38
C ASN A 194 11.65 -14.05 -14.33
N TRP A 195 11.22 -13.60 -13.14
CA TRP A 195 12.07 -13.18 -12.05
C TRP A 195 11.75 -13.98 -10.76
N PRO A 196 12.74 -14.45 -9.98
CA PRO A 196 14.18 -14.34 -10.24
C PRO A 196 14.66 -15.35 -11.29
N ARG A 197 15.92 -15.24 -11.73
CA ARG A 197 16.55 -16.24 -12.59
C ARG A 197 16.98 -17.44 -11.76
N LEU A 198 16.52 -18.62 -12.17
CA LEU A 198 16.81 -19.89 -11.51
C LEU A 198 17.74 -20.77 -12.38
N PRO A 199 18.59 -21.62 -11.77
CA PRO A 199 18.79 -21.76 -10.32
C PRO A 199 19.53 -20.56 -9.72
N LEU A 200 19.31 -20.30 -8.42
CA LEU A 200 20.10 -19.29 -7.70
C LEU A 200 21.55 -19.77 -7.58
N GLY A 201 22.50 -18.88 -7.85
CA GLY A 201 23.94 -19.11 -7.73
C GLY A 201 24.38 -20.49 -8.26
N GLN A 202 25.07 -21.25 -7.41
CA GLN A 202 25.58 -22.60 -7.75
C GLN A 202 24.56 -23.69 -7.40
N ARG A 203 23.31 -23.54 -7.83
CA ARG A 203 22.17 -24.38 -7.39
C ARG A 203 21.97 -24.30 -5.88
N TRP A 204 21.89 -23.07 -5.38
CA TRP A 204 21.59 -22.82 -3.98
C TRP A 204 20.14 -23.12 -3.64
N LEU A 205 19.95 -23.85 -2.55
CA LEU A 205 18.69 -24.06 -1.86
C LEU A 205 18.61 -23.13 -0.65
N THR A 206 17.62 -22.25 -0.66
CA THR A 206 17.30 -21.36 0.45
C THR A 206 16.52 -22.10 1.53
N GLY A 207 16.75 -21.72 2.79
CA GLY A 207 15.81 -21.99 3.86
C GLY A 207 14.63 -21.03 3.80
N GLY A 208 14.00 -20.79 4.94
CA GLY A 208 12.95 -19.77 5.02
C GLY A 208 13.55 -18.38 4.85
N LEU A 209 13.01 -17.59 3.94
CA LEU A 209 13.44 -16.20 3.81
C LEU A 209 12.83 -15.38 4.94
N GLY A 210 13.70 -14.82 5.79
CA GLY A 210 13.31 -14.05 6.97
C GLY A 210 12.81 -12.66 6.62
N GLY A 211 13.42 -12.05 5.61
CA GLY A 211 13.14 -10.69 5.16
C GLY A 211 13.97 -10.36 3.93
N MET A 212 13.90 -9.10 3.51
CA MET A 212 14.72 -8.57 2.44
C MET A 212 14.84 -7.06 2.54
N CYS A 213 15.79 -6.49 1.80
CA CYS A 213 15.91 -5.05 1.58
C CYS A 213 16.40 -4.81 0.15
N ILE A 214 16.11 -3.61 -0.36
CA ILE A 214 16.54 -3.16 -1.68
C ILE A 214 17.67 -2.16 -1.50
N GLY A 215 18.77 -2.36 -2.20
CA GLY A 215 19.90 -1.43 -2.24
C GLY A 215 19.62 -0.24 -3.15
N ARG A 216 20.52 0.75 -3.11
CA ARG A 216 20.36 2.01 -3.84
C ARG A 216 20.27 1.87 -5.37
N ASN A 217 20.81 0.79 -5.94
CA ASN A 217 20.76 0.51 -7.37
C ASN A 217 19.73 -0.57 -7.70
N ASP A 218 18.70 -0.72 -6.86
CA ASP A 218 17.63 -1.72 -6.97
C ASP A 218 18.11 -3.18 -6.86
N GLU A 219 19.32 -3.42 -6.34
CA GLU A 219 19.76 -4.78 -6.00
C GLU A 219 18.93 -5.35 -4.85
N VAL A 220 18.60 -6.65 -4.92
CA VAL A 220 17.78 -7.32 -3.91
C VAL A 220 18.67 -8.11 -2.97
N PHE A 221 18.62 -7.81 -1.67
CA PHE A 221 19.27 -8.59 -0.63
C PHE A 221 18.25 -9.50 0.07
N LEU A 222 18.38 -10.81 -0.12
CA LEU A 222 17.54 -11.81 0.55
C LEU A 222 18.20 -12.29 1.83
N LEU A 223 17.42 -12.33 2.90
CA LEU A 223 17.85 -12.83 4.21
C LEU A 223 17.46 -14.30 4.35
N ASN A 224 18.43 -15.18 4.09
CA ASN A 224 18.22 -16.61 4.04
C ASN A 224 18.48 -17.26 5.41
N ARG A 225 17.42 -17.75 6.06
CA ARG A 225 17.57 -18.52 7.31
C ARG A 225 18.26 -19.84 7.01
N GLN A 226 19.12 -20.24 7.93
CA GLN A 226 20.01 -21.40 7.75
C GLN A 226 19.34 -22.71 8.19
N ASN A 227 18.03 -22.83 7.99
CA ASN A 227 17.18 -23.91 8.49
C ASN A 227 16.81 -24.97 7.44
N VAL A 228 17.63 -25.13 6.41
CA VAL A 228 17.61 -26.30 5.52
C VAL A 228 18.19 -27.50 6.29
N VAL A 229 17.64 -28.71 6.14
CA VAL A 229 18.27 -29.94 6.65
C VAL A 229 19.06 -30.62 5.53
N GLU A 230 20.10 -31.37 5.85
CA GLU A 230 20.98 -31.97 4.82
C GLU A 230 20.22 -32.89 3.85
N ASP A 231 19.19 -33.60 4.34
CA ASP A 231 18.35 -34.48 3.52
C ASP A 231 17.50 -33.72 2.48
N ASP A 232 17.24 -32.43 2.69
CA ASP A 232 16.50 -31.57 1.75
C ASP A 232 17.38 -31.11 0.57
N LEU A 233 18.71 -31.26 0.65
CA LEU A 233 19.61 -30.65 -0.34
C LEU A 233 19.49 -31.30 -1.71
N ASP A 234 19.29 -32.62 -1.83
CA ASP A 234 19.08 -33.34 -3.10
C ASP A 234 19.86 -32.79 -4.32
N ALA A 235 21.20 -32.83 -4.23
CA ALA A 235 22.15 -32.28 -5.22
C ALA A 235 22.16 -30.74 -5.39
N ALA A 236 21.59 -30.00 -4.43
CA ALA A 236 21.75 -28.56 -4.24
C ALA A 236 22.81 -28.25 -3.16
N LEU A 237 23.21 -26.99 -3.10
CA LEU A 237 24.06 -26.45 -2.04
C LEU A 237 23.22 -25.58 -1.11
N ARG A 238 23.46 -25.62 0.20
CA ARG A 238 22.83 -24.66 1.12
C ARG A 238 23.23 -23.23 0.72
N ALA A 239 22.26 -22.33 0.55
CA ALA A 239 22.56 -20.94 0.24
C ALA A 239 23.21 -20.23 1.45
N PRO A 240 24.15 -19.28 1.22
CA PRO A 240 24.68 -18.42 2.27
C PRO A 240 23.59 -17.62 3.02
N PRO A 241 23.89 -17.03 4.19
CA PRO A 241 22.95 -16.21 4.95
C PRO A 241 22.38 -15.02 4.16
N ILE A 242 23.20 -14.37 3.35
CA ILE A 242 22.80 -13.23 2.51
C ILE A 242 22.98 -13.60 1.05
N LEU A 243 21.94 -13.37 0.25
CA LEU A 243 21.99 -13.49 -1.21
C LEU A 243 21.73 -12.12 -1.83
N GLN A 244 22.55 -11.73 -2.79
CA GLN A 244 22.36 -10.51 -3.58
C GLN A 244 21.94 -10.88 -5.00
N LEU A 245 20.80 -10.33 -5.45
CA LEU A 245 20.31 -10.42 -6.82
C LEU A 245 20.40 -9.06 -7.52
N ASP A 246 20.64 -9.07 -8.82
CA ASP A 246 20.51 -7.86 -9.66
C ASP A 246 19.05 -7.60 -10.06
N THR A 247 18.82 -6.49 -10.78
CA THR A 247 17.49 -6.08 -11.26
C THR A 247 16.88 -7.06 -12.25
N GLU A 248 17.68 -7.88 -12.93
CA GLU A 248 17.22 -8.94 -13.83
C GLU A 248 16.95 -10.26 -13.10
N GLY A 249 17.28 -10.34 -11.80
CA GLY A 249 17.08 -11.50 -10.94
C GLY A 249 18.20 -12.53 -11.00
N ASN A 250 19.34 -12.21 -11.60
CA ASN A 250 20.52 -13.07 -11.54
C ASN A 250 21.15 -12.98 -10.15
N THR A 251 21.67 -14.11 -9.67
CA THR A 251 22.46 -14.11 -8.44
C THR A 251 23.84 -13.48 -8.69
N VAL A 252 24.09 -12.34 -8.05
CA VAL A 252 25.38 -11.64 -8.12
C VAL A 252 26.38 -12.31 -7.17
N LYS A 253 25.99 -12.49 -5.92
CA LYS A 253 26.80 -13.14 -4.89
C LYS A 253 25.96 -13.67 -3.73
N GLY A 254 26.57 -14.54 -2.93
CA GLY A 254 26.05 -14.96 -1.64
C GLY A 254 27.18 -14.98 -0.63
N TRP A 255 26.91 -14.46 0.58
CA TRP A 255 27.94 -14.22 1.58
C TRP A 255 27.39 -14.33 3.01
N GLY A 256 28.30 -14.23 3.98
CA GLY A 256 28.00 -14.26 5.40
C GLY A 256 28.30 -15.61 6.06
N ASP A 257 28.65 -15.56 7.34
CA ASP A 257 28.84 -16.73 8.20
C ASP A 257 27.71 -16.78 9.24
N ALA A 258 26.94 -17.87 9.22
CA ALA A 258 25.81 -18.08 10.13
C ALA A 258 26.21 -18.13 11.61
N SER A 259 27.46 -18.47 11.91
CA SER A 259 27.98 -18.49 13.28
C SER A 259 28.31 -17.09 13.82
N LEU A 260 28.57 -16.13 12.93
CA LEU A 260 28.86 -14.74 13.27
C LEU A 260 27.61 -13.86 13.21
N ILE A 261 26.79 -14.05 12.18
CA ILE A 261 25.58 -13.25 11.94
C ILE A 261 24.39 -13.83 12.72
N GLY A 262 24.28 -15.16 12.81
CA GLY A 262 23.12 -15.85 13.35
C GLY A 262 22.22 -16.46 12.27
N GLY A 263 21.65 -17.62 12.57
CA GLY A 263 20.87 -18.41 11.60
C GLY A 263 19.41 -17.99 11.42
N ARG A 264 18.88 -17.08 12.24
CA ARG A 264 17.48 -16.61 12.23
C ARG A 264 17.41 -15.13 11.83
N LEU A 265 17.82 -14.82 10.61
CA LEU A 265 17.65 -13.50 10.03
C LEU A 265 16.16 -13.13 9.93
N HIS A 266 15.84 -11.85 10.14
CA HIS A 266 14.47 -11.34 10.16
C HIS A 266 14.30 -10.12 9.28
N ASP A 267 15.03 -9.03 9.49
CA ASP A 267 14.88 -7.80 8.70
C ASP A 267 16.24 -7.17 8.37
N CYS A 268 16.25 -6.27 7.39
CA CYS A 268 17.42 -5.49 7.04
C CYS A 268 17.05 -4.09 6.54
N HIS A 269 18.03 -3.18 6.65
CA HIS A 269 18.00 -1.85 6.04
C HIS A 269 19.27 -1.66 5.24
N ALA A 270 19.15 -1.16 4.00
CA ALA A 270 20.28 -0.87 3.13
C ALA A 270 20.54 0.64 3.11
N ASN A 271 21.74 1.04 3.52
CA ASN A 271 22.14 2.45 3.49
C ASN A 271 22.55 2.88 2.07
N ALA A 272 22.50 4.18 1.81
CA ALA A 272 22.88 4.77 0.52
C ALA A 272 24.35 4.53 0.09
N ASP A 273 25.24 4.15 1.01
CA ASP A 273 26.63 3.78 0.75
C ASP A 273 26.83 2.28 0.45
N GLY A 274 25.73 1.50 0.44
CA GLY A 274 25.73 0.06 0.20
C GLY A 274 26.02 -0.79 1.45
N SER A 275 26.20 -0.18 2.62
CA SER A 275 26.25 -0.93 3.88
C SER A 275 24.86 -1.43 4.28
N LEU A 276 24.80 -2.58 4.95
CA LEU A 276 23.56 -3.26 5.33
C LEU A 276 23.49 -3.44 6.84
N TRP A 277 22.42 -2.92 7.43
CA TRP A 277 21.97 -3.33 8.76
C TRP A 277 21.25 -4.67 8.66
N LEU A 278 21.62 -5.62 9.52
CA LEU A 278 21.03 -6.96 9.60
C LEU A 278 20.45 -7.21 10.99
N VAL A 279 19.26 -7.80 11.02
CA VAL A 279 18.55 -8.19 12.24
C VAL A 279 18.48 -9.72 12.36
N PRO A 280 19.42 -10.34 13.09
CA PRO A 280 19.36 -11.75 13.44
C PRO A 280 18.61 -11.95 14.77
N ALA A 281 17.31 -12.20 14.70
CA ALA A 281 16.40 -12.14 15.85
C ALA A 281 16.84 -12.99 17.07
N ALA A 282 17.42 -14.17 16.89
CA ALA A 282 17.72 -15.08 18.00
C ALA A 282 19.13 -14.92 18.60
N THR A 283 19.71 -13.72 18.58
CA THR A 283 21.15 -13.52 18.91
C THR A 283 21.45 -12.48 19.98
N GLY A 284 20.47 -11.64 20.34
CA GLY A 284 20.66 -10.54 21.28
C GLY A 284 21.33 -9.29 20.68
N HIS A 285 21.67 -9.29 19.40
CA HIS A 285 22.35 -8.17 18.75
C HIS A 285 21.78 -7.86 17.35
N ILE A 286 22.20 -6.72 16.81
CA ILE A 286 22.07 -6.35 15.38
C ILE A 286 23.44 -5.91 14.86
N GLN A 287 23.66 -5.99 13.55
CA GLN A 287 24.98 -5.72 12.95
C GLN A 287 24.86 -4.85 11.69
N LEU A 288 25.84 -3.95 11.51
CA LEU A 288 26.06 -3.20 10.27
C LEU A 288 27.26 -3.80 9.53
N TRP A 289 27.07 -4.14 8.27
CA TRP A 289 28.07 -4.72 7.39
C TRP A 289 28.35 -3.80 6.20
N SER A 290 29.61 -3.68 5.78
CA SER A 290 29.96 -2.91 4.58
C SER A 290 29.52 -3.62 3.30
N ALA A 291 29.49 -2.90 2.18
CA ALA A 291 29.26 -3.50 0.85
C ALA A 291 30.29 -4.59 0.49
N ASN A 292 31.48 -4.52 1.11
CA ASN A 292 32.57 -5.48 0.97
C ASN A 292 32.56 -6.58 2.05
N GLU A 293 31.45 -6.74 2.78
CA GLU A 293 31.21 -7.86 3.70
C GLU A 293 32.09 -7.81 4.96
N GLU A 294 32.49 -6.60 5.37
CA GLU A 294 33.21 -6.37 6.61
C GLU A 294 32.24 -5.88 7.70
N LEU A 295 32.32 -6.46 8.91
CA LEU A 295 31.53 -6.00 10.04
C LEU A 295 32.02 -4.61 10.46
N LEU A 296 31.13 -3.62 10.35
CA LEU A 296 31.40 -2.22 10.70
C LEU A 296 30.97 -1.91 12.13
N MET A 297 29.83 -2.44 12.57
CA MET A 297 29.26 -2.17 13.89
C MET A 297 28.41 -3.35 14.37
N GLN A 298 28.41 -3.57 15.69
CA GLN A 298 27.43 -4.43 16.36
C GLN A 298 26.83 -3.67 17.54
N ILE A 299 25.50 -3.69 17.65
CA ILE A 299 24.78 -3.18 18.81
C ILE A 299 24.24 -4.39 19.58
N GLY A 300 24.59 -4.48 20.86
CA GLY A 300 24.32 -5.66 21.69
C GLY A 300 25.47 -6.67 21.70
N GLU A 301 25.52 -7.48 22.75
CA GLU A 301 26.47 -8.58 22.88
C GLU A 301 25.89 -9.90 22.35
N ALA A 302 26.69 -10.66 21.62
CA ALA A 302 26.25 -11.91 21.00
C ALA A 302 25.96 -13.00 22.04
N ASN A 303 24.79 -13.62 21.94
CA ASN A 303 24.28 -14.65 22.87
C ASN A 303 24.00 -14.15 24.30
N VAL A 304 24.00 -12.84 24.50
CA VAL A 304 23.49 -12.19 25.71
C VAL A 304 22.11 -11.64 25.38
N PHE A 305 21.11 -11.91 26.21
CA PHE A 305 19.74 -11.49 25.95
C PHE A 305 19.31 -10.40 26.94
N ASP A 306 18.45 -9.49 26.53
CA ASP A 306 17.83 -8.51 27.42
C ASP A 306 16.78 -9.18 28.34
N SER A 307 17.27 -10.02 29.25
CA SER A 307 16.46 -10.91 30.08
C SER A 307 17.00 -11.01 31.50
N SER A 308 16.20 -11.55 32.42
CA SER A 308 16.50 -11.66 33.85
C SER A 308 17.82 -12.34 34.20
N ASP A 309 18.30 -13.24 33.34
CA ASP A 309 19.51 -14.05 33.52
C ASP A 309 20.43 -14.02 32.30
N GLU A 310 20.22 -13.04 31.41
CA GLU A 310 20.99 -12.84 30.17
C GLU A 310 20.89 -14.02 29.18
N SER A 311 19.94 -14.94 29.39
CA SER A 311 19.66 -16.08 28.51
C SER A 311 18.34 -15.92 27.74
N ARG A 312 18.18 -16.74 26.69
CA ARG A 312 16.93 -16.82 25.90
C ARG A 312 15.74 -17.39 26.68
N SER A 313 15.98 -18.07 27.80
CA SER A 313 14.96 -18.59 28.71
C SER A 313 14.58 -17.62 29.84
N GLY A 314 15.35 -16.55 30.02
CA GLY A 314 15.08 -15.54 31.03
C GLY A 314 13.83 -14.72 30.73
N GLN A 315 13.32 -14.04 31.74
CA GLN A 315 12.19 -13.12 31.60
C GLN A 315 12.65 -11.83 30.90
N PRO A 316 12.01 -11.38 29.81
CA PRO A 316 12.39 -10.16 29.10
C PRO A 316 12.33 -8.92 30.00
N ARG A 317 13.30 -8.01 29.84
CA ARG A 317 13.44 -6.83 30.70
C ARG A 317 12.95 -5.53 30.09
N ASN A 318 12.91 -5.40 28.76
CA ASN A 318 12.66 -4.13 28.07
C ASN A 318 13.58 -3.00 28.58
N SER A 319 14.87 -3.28 28.80
CA SER A 319 15.74 -2.40 29.57
C SER A 319 16.29 -1.21 28.77
N ASP A 320 16.53 -0.06 29.41
CA ASP A 320 17.07 1.15 28.75
C ASP A 320 18.56 1.02 28.37
N ARG A 321 18.91 0.07 27.50
CA ARG A 321 20.28 -0.18 27.02
C ARG A 321 20.30 -0.78 25.62
N ALA A 322 21.48 -0.75 25.01
CA ALA A 322 21.82 -1.40 23.76
C ALA A 322 22.00 -2.92 23.90
N GLN A 323 20.93 -3.63 24.23
CA GLN A 323 20.87 -5.09 24.28
C GLN A 323 19.48 -5.56 23.89
N PHE A 324 19.33 -6.65 23.13
CA PHE A 324 18.04 -7.09 22.62
C PHE A 324 17.62 -8.45 23.19
N PHE A 325 16.31 -8.74 23.14
CA PHE A 325 15.80 -10.08 23.44
C PHE A 325 15.52 -10.85 22.14
N LEU A 326 14.68 -10.30 21.27
CA LEU A 326 14.37 -10.85 19.95
C LEU A 326 14.06 -9.70 18.98
N PRO A 327 15.09 -8.99 18.47
CA PRO A 327 14.88 -7.90 17.54
C PRO A 327 14.24 -8.44 16.26
N ALA A 328 13.19 -7.76 15.81
CA ALA A 328 12.41 -8.14 14.64
C ALA A 328 12.78 -7.25 13.46
N ALA A 329 12.66 -5.94 13.62
CA ALA A 329 12.85 -5.01 12.51
C ALA A 329 13.82 -3.88 12.84
N ILE A 330 14.42 -3.32 11.79
CA ILE A 330 15.28 -2.15 11.84
C ILE A 330 14.93 -1.18 10.73
N ASP A 331 15.06 0.11 11.01
CA ASP A 331 15.12 1.14 9.98
C ASP A 331 15.97 2.32 10.45
N VAL A 332 16.50 3.09 9.50
CA VAL A 332 17.36 4.25 9.79
C VAL A 332 16.68 5.49 9.24
N ASP A 333 16.52 6.49 10.09
CA ASP A 333 16.10 7.82 9.64
C ASP A 333 17.29 8.55 9.05
N GLU A 334 17.43 8.54 7.72
CA GLU A 334 18.57 9.15 7.02
C GLU A 334 18.73 10.65 7.31
N SER A 335 17.66 11.36 7.69
CA SER A 335 17.71 12.79 7.98
C SER A 335 18.39 13.11 9.32
N THR A 336 18.41 12.16 10.25
CA THR A 336 18.95 12.34 11.61
C THR A 336 20.10 11.37 11.92
N GLY A 337 20.18 10.25 11.21
CA GLY A 337 21.07 9.11 11.50
C GLY A 337 20.59 8.27 12.69
N GLU A 338 19.37 8.48 13.19
CA GLU A 338 18.80 7.66 14.27
C GLU A 338 18.41 6.27 13.76
N ILE A 339 18.72 5.25 14.56
CA ILE A 339 18.46 3.84 14.24
C ILE A 339 17.28 3.37 15.09
N PHE A 340 16.20 2.96 14.46
CA PHE A 340 14.98 2.48 15.12
C PHE A 340 14.93 0.96 15.03
N VAL A 341 14.68 0.28 16.15
CA VAL A 341 14.59 -1.19 16.22
C VAL A 341 13.31 -1.61 16.94
N ALA A 342 12.53 -2.50 16.31
CA ALA A 342 11.42 -3.20 16.95
C ALA A 342 11.98 -4.44 17.65
N ASP A 343 12.01 -4.45 18.98
CA ASP A 343 12.46 -5.60 19.78
C ASP A 343 11.26 -6.35 20.32
N GLY A 344 10.74 -7.27 19.50
CA GLY A 344 9.49 -7.99 19.78
C GLY A 344 9.05 -8.99 18.69
N GLU A 345 9.96 -9.85 18.20
CA GLU A 345 9.63 -10.85 17.17
C GLU A 345 8.51 -11.81 17.61
N LEU A 346 8.61 -12.35 18.82
CA LEU A 346 7.75 -13.44 19.31
C LEU A 346 7.05 -13.06 20.62
N PRO A 347 5.83 -13.58 20.86
CA PRO A 347 5.15 -13.43 22.14
C PRO A 347 6.05 -13.87 23.31
N GLY A 348 6.01 -13.11 24.40
CA GLY A 348 6.84 -13.38 25.58
C GLY A 348 8.31 -12.95 25.43
N GLY A 349 8.65 -12.19 24.37
CA GLY A 349 9.90 -11.44 24.28
C GLY A 349 9.77 -10.02 24.83
N ASN A 350 10.74 -9.16 24.49
CA ASN A 350 10.56 -7.73 24.65
C ASN A 350 9.36 -7.24 23.81
N SER A 351 8.83 -6.08 24.20
CA SER A 351 7.79 -5.35 23.48
C SER A 351 8.10 -3.86 23.58
N ARG A 352 9.00 -3.43 22.70
CA ARG A 352 9.45 -2.04 22.64
C ARG A 352 9.91 -1.66 21.25
N ILE A 353 9.91 -0.37 21.01
CA ILE A 353 10.61 0.30 19.93
C ILE A 353 11.75 1.05 20.60
N VAL A 354 12.99 0.73 20.25
CA VAL A 354 14.20 1.33 20.82
C VAL A 354 14.94 2.11 19.75
N VAL A 355 15.51 3.26 20.15
CA VAL A 355 16.21 4.18 19.26
C VAL A 355 17.64 4.37 19.72
N PHE A 356 18.56 4.32 18.77
CA PHE A 356 19.99 4.56 18.95
C PHE A 356 20.44 5.76 18.11
N ASP A 357 21.53 6.40 18.52
CA ASP A 357 22.24 7.31 17.62
C ASP A 357 23.08 6.53 16.60
N SER A 358 23.69 7.25 15.67
CA SER A 358 24.53 6.67 14.61
C SER A 358 25.81 5.99 15.11
N SER A 359 26.16 6.12 16.40
CA SER A 359 27.25 5.40 17.04
C SER A 359 26.79 4.09 17.72
N GLY A 360 25.49 3.85 17.77
CA GLY A 360 24.86 2.72 18.45
C GLY A 360 24.59 2.94 19.94
N ALA A 361 24.71 4.18 20.43
CA ALA A 361 24.37 4.50 21.82
C ALA A 361 22.85 4.61 22.00
N PHE A 362 22.34 4.03 23.10
CA PHE A 362 20.91 4.09 23.42
C PHE A 362 20.47 5.54 23.63
N LEU A 363 19.37 5.94 22.98
CA LEU A 363 18.76 7.26 23.16
C LEU A 363 17.46 7.18 23.97
N ARG A 364 16.51 6.39 23.50
CA ARG A 364 15.15 6.30 24.07
C ARG A 364 14.46 5.01 23.65
N GLN A 365 13.36 4.69 24.32
CA GLN A 365 12.43 3.65 23.88
C GLN A 365 10.98 4.00 24.25
N TRP A 366 10.03 3.35 23.59
CA TRP A 366 8.61 3.36 23.95
C TRP A 366 7.98 2.01 23.62
N ARG A 367 6.73 1.82 24.04
CA ARG A 367 5.94 0.62 23.79
C ARG A 367 4.78 0.92 22.84
N LEU A 368 4.22 -0.13 22.26
CA LEU A 368 2.94 -0.03 21.56
C LEU A 368 1.87 0.46 22.54
N GLN A 369 1.01 1.39 22.10
CA GLN A 369 -0.05 1.90 22.94
C GLN A 369 -1.28 0.99 22.88
N ARG A 370 -2.01 0.93 24.00
CA ARG A 370 -3.24 0.15 24.16
C ARG A 370 -4.33 1.10 24.63
N ASP A 371 -5.52 0.96 24.07
CA ASP A 371 -6.71 1.74 24.42
C ASP A 371 -7.63 0.93 25.33
N GLY A 372 -8.24 1.59 26.33
CA GLY A 372 -9.30 1.05 27.17
C GLY A 372 -9.05 -0.39 27.68
N ASN A 373 -9.80 -1.34 27.10
CA ASN A 373 -9.83 -2.76 27.48
C ASN A 373 -9.04 -3.67 26.50
N ASP A 374 -8.19 -3.13 25.62
CA ASP A 374 -7.40 -3.97 24.69
C ASP A 374 -6.35 -4.80 25.47
N GLN A 375 -6.66 -6.09 25.68
CA GLN A 375 -5.79 -7.05 26.36
C GLN A 375 -4.91 -7.86 25.39
N ARG A 376 -4.88 -7.51 24.10
CA ARG A 376 -4.08 -8.25 23.12
C ARG A 376 -2.59 -8.03 23.36
N ILE A 377 -1.82 -9.09 23.17
CA ILE A 377 -0.36 -9.12 23.33
C ILE A 377 0.25 -8.02 22.45
N GLU A 378 1.12 -7.20 23.04
CA GLU A 378 1.95 -6.28 22.28
C GLU A 378 3.03 -7.06 21.53
N LEU A 379 3.09 -6.87 20.20
CA LEU A 379 4.04 -7.57 19.36
C LEU A 379 4.54 -6.65 18.23
N PRO A 380 5.48 -5.72 18.53
CA PRO A 380 6.08 -4.85 17.54
C PRO A 380 6.97 -5.68 16.62
N HIS A 381 6.42 -6.08 15.47
CA HIS A 381 7.05 -7.07 14.59
C HIS A 381 7.78 -6.45 13.39
N CYS A 382 7.36 -5.26 12.97
CA CYS A 382 7.97 -4.51 11.88
C CYS A 382 8.00 -3.03 12.26
N LEU A 383 8.92 -2.27 11.67
CA LEU A 383 8.83 -0.81 11.63
C LEU A 383 9.41 -0.25 10.34
N ARG A 384 8.92 0.90 9.89
CA ARG A 384 9.61 1.77 8.92
C ARG A 384 9.44 3.24 9.30
N VAL A 385 10.44 4.06 8.97
CA VAL A 385 10.41 5.52 9.12
C VAL A 385 10.10 6.15 7.77
N SER A 386 9.07 6.97 7.69
CA SER A 386 8.69 7.68 6.47
C SER A 386 9.53 8.94 6.25
N ASN A 387 9.53 9.46 5.01
CA ASN A 387 10.27 10.66 4.61
C ASN A 387 9.86 11.91 5.42
N ASP A 388 8.61 11.97 5.87
CA ASP A 388 8.08 13.02 6.75
C ASP A 388 8.38 12.80 8.24
N GLY A 389 9.10 11.72 8.59
CA GLY A 389 9.61 11.45 9.93
C GLY A 389 8.65 10.75 10.88
N LEU A 390 7.59 10.14 10.37
CA LEU A 390 6.71 9.28 11.16
C LEU A 390 7.26 7.85 11.22
N VAL A 391 7.03 7.18 12.35
CA VAL A 391 7.47 5.80 12.58
C VAL A 391 6.24 4.90 12.55
N TYR A 392 6.13 4.07 11.52
CA TYR A 392 5.05 3.11 11.33
C TYR A 392 5.45 1.77 11.93
N VAL A 393 4.71 1.29 12.93
CA VAL A 393 5.05 0.05 13.65
C VAL A 393 3.92 -0.97 13.50
N CYS A 394 4.27 -2.16 13.02
CA CYS A 394 3.33 -3.27 12.90
C CYS A 394 2.98 -3.86 14.28
N ASP A 395 1.72 -3.74 14.69
CA ASP A 395 1.20 -4.44 15.86
C ASP A 395 0.58 -5.78 15.43
N ARG A 396 1.45 -6.76 15.19
CA ARG A 396 1.11 -8.00 14.48
C ARG A 396 -0.09 -8.75 15.08
N ARG A 397 -0.32 -8.62 16.40
CA ARG A 397 -1.40 -9.32 17.12
C ARG A 397 -2.64 -8.48 17.39
N ALA A 398 -2.64 -7.20 17.00
CA ALA A 398 -3.75 -6.29 17.29
C ALA A 398 -4.36 -5.65 16.04
N ASP A 399 -4.15 -6.28 14.87
CA ASP A 399 -4.80 -5.98 13.59
C ASP A 399 -4.66 -4.50 13.19
N ARG A 400 -3.50 -3.90 13.48
CA ARG A 400 -3.26 -2.48 13.22
C ARG A 400 -1.79 -2.16 12.99
N ILE A 401 -1.58 -0.99 12.42
CA ILE A 401 -0.30 -0.29 12.41
C ILE A 401 -0.46 0.92 13.34
N GLN A 402 0.51 1.13 14.22
CA GLN A 402 0.57 2.33 15.07
C GLN A 402 1.59 3.30 14.47
N VAL A 403 1.18 4.55 14.28
CA VAL A 403 2.00 5.60 13.69
C VAL A 403 2.43 6.55 14.79
N PHE A 404 3.74 6.70 14.99
CA PHE A 404 4.34 7.56 16.00
C PHE A 404 5.11 8.72 15.37
N ASP A 405 5.35 9.78 16.13
CA ASP A 405 6.44 10.70 15.82
C ASP A 405 7.80 10.10 16.24
N ARG A 406 8.91 10.77 15.90
CA ARG A 406 10.26 10.35 16.30
C ARG A 406 10.43 10.23 17.82
N ALA A 407 9.69 11.02 18.60
CA ALA A 407 9.79 11.00 20.06
C ALA A 407 9.02 9.81 20.70
N GLY A 408 8.24 9.07 19.91
CA GLY A 408 7.44 7.93 20.38
C GLY A 408 6.02 8.31 20.82
N ASN A 409 5.54 9.51 20.46
CA ASN A 409 4.15 9.89 20.71
C ASN A 409 3.25 9.34 19.61
N LEU A 410 2.21 8.59 19.97
CA LEU A 410 1.23 8.05 19.04
C LEU A 410 0.48 9.19 18.34
N GLN A 411 0.51 9.18 17.02
CA GLN A 411 -0.22 10.12 16.17
C GLN A 411 -1.57 9.53 15.76
N ARG A 412 -1.60 8.25 15.33
CA ARG A 412 -2.82 7.55 14.94
C ARG A 412 -2.63 6.04 14.83
N ASN A 413 -3.75 5.32 14.74
CA ASN A 413 -3.81 3.91 14.38
C ASN A 413 -4.38 3.74 12.98
N ILE A 414 -3.80 2.83 12.18
CA ILE A 414 -4.33 2.38 10.91
C ILE A 414 -4.86 0.95 11.12
N PRO A 415 -6.19 0.74 11.10
CA PRO A 415 -6.76 -0.59 11.26
C PRO A 415 -6.53 -1.44 10.00
N LEU A 416 -6.19 -2.71 10.19
CA LEU A 416 -6.09 -3.70 9.12
C LEU A 416 -7.25 -4.68 9.25
N SER A 417 -8.37 -4.31 8.66
CA SER A 417 -9.61 -5.10 8.70
C SER A 417 -9.47 -6.36 7.85
N PHE A 418 -9.93 -7.49 8.39
CA PHE A 418 -10.01 -8.74 7.67
C PHE A 418 -11.22 -9.55 8.16
N THR A 419 -11.90 -10.20 7.23
CA THR A 419 -12.98 -11.14 7.52
C THR A 419 -12.47 -12.56 7.30
N ALA A 420 -12.51 -13.38 8.36
CA ALA A 420 -12.12 -14.78 8.28
C ALA A 420 -13.06 -15.59 7.39
N LEU A 421 -12.53 -16.19 6.33
CA LEU A 421 -13.26 -17.14 5.48
C LEU A 421 -13.34 -18.55 6.11
N THR A 422 -12.39 -18.88 6.99
CA THR A 422 -12.30 -20.13 7.76
C THR A 422 -11.93 -19.83 9.19
N ASP A 423 -12.36 -20.69 10.13
CA ASP A 423 -12.01 -20.56 11.55
C ASP A 423 -10.49 -20.55 11.73
N ALA A 424 -10.00 -19.71 12.64
CA ALA A 424 -8.60 -19.65 12.99
C ALA A 424 -8.08 -20.94 13.66
N SER A 425 -8.94 -21.71 14.33
CA SER A 425 -8.58 -23.01 14.92
C SER A 425 -8.21 -24.06 13.88
N ASP A 426 -8.77 -23.95 12.67
CA ASP A 426 -8.60 -24.93 11.60
C ASP A 426 -7.36 -24.65 10.75
N ARG A 427 -6.68 -23.53 11.01
CA ARG A 427 -5.47 -23.13 10.31
C ARG A 427 -4.28 -23.85 10.92
N VAL A 428 -3.54 -24.63 10.12
CA VAL A 428 -2.19 -25.17 10.48
C VAL A 428 -1.27 -24.04 10.95
N SER A 429 -1.51 -22.83 10.42
CA SER A 429 -0.84 -21.59 10.74
C SER A 429 -1.27 -20.93 12.05
N GLY A 430 -2.46 -21.22 12.59
CA GLY A 430 -3.09 -20.52 13.71
C GLY A 430 -3.40 -19.05 13.42
N ILE A 431 -3.49 -18.21 14.47
CA ILE A 431 -3.54 -16.74 14.35
C ILE A 431 -2.10 -16.26 14.12
N ARG A 432 -1.71 -16.04 12.86
CA ARG A 432 -0.35 -15.54 12.50
C ARG A 432 -0.22 -14.02 12.57
N GLY A 433 -1.34 -13.30 12.69
CA GLY A 433 -1.38 -11.84 12.77
C GLY A 433 -1.46 -11.15 11.40
N ASN A 434 -1.74 -9.85 11.39
CA ASN A 434 -2.03 -9.09 10.17
C ASN A 434 -0.76 -8.38 9.69
N ALA A 435 -0.43 -7.23 10.31
CA ALA A 435 0.72 -6.41 9.98
C ALA A 435 2.03 -7.17 10.26
N VAL A 436 2.61 -7.83 9.26
CA VAL A 436 3.86 -8.60 9.46
C VAL A 436 5.08 -7.79 9.05
N VAL A 437 5.01 -7.15 7.90
CA VAL A 437 6.04 -6.27 7.36
C VAL A 437 5.36 -5.27 6.43
N LEU A 438 5.92 -4.07 6.32
CA LEU A 438 5.43 -3.02 5.44
C LEU A 438 6.56 -2.37 4.66
N ALA A 439 6.21 -1.74 3.55
CA ALA A 439 7.08 -0.86 2.78
C ALA A 439 6.29 0.32 2.22
N PHE A 440 6.98 1.42 1.92
CA PHE A 440 6.40 2.58 1.27
C PHE A 440 6.59 2.51 -0.25
N SER A 441 5.73 3.19 -1.01
CA SER A 441 6.02 3.52 -2.40
C SER A 441 7.24 4.44 -2.52
N PRO A 442 7.97 4.39 -3.64
CA PRO A 442 9.23 5.09 -3.80
C PRO A 442 9.07 6.57 -4.17
N ASP A 443 7.84 7.02 -4.46
CA ASP A 443 7.57 8.42 -4.72
C ASP A 443 7.92 9.27 -3.49
N PRO A 444 8.32 10.55 -3.67
CA PRO A 444 8.78 11.37 -2.55
C PRO A 444 7.76 11.52 -1.42
N GLN A 445 6.45 11.51 -1.74
CA GLN A 445 5.36 11.62 -0.78
C GLN A 445 5.07 10.30 -0.05
N GLN A 446 5.59 9.19 -0.57
CA GLN A 446 5.27 7.84 -0.14
C GLN A 446 3.75 7.63 -0.13
N GLN A 447 3.09 7.91 -1.26
CA GLN A 447 1.63 7.89 -1.40
C GLN A 447 0.99 6.56 -0.94
N PHE A 448 1.68 5.44 -1.13
CA PHE A 448 1.17 4.12 -0.79
C PHE A 448 1.94 3.44 0.33
N LEU A 449 1.18 2.70 1.13
CA LEU A 449 1.68 1.77 2.13
C LEU A 449 1.35 0.34 1.69
N TYR A 450 2.38 -0.47 1.45
CA TYR A 450 2.25 -1.89 1.13
C TYR A 450 2.40 -2.70 2.42
N VAL A 451 1.35 -3.41 2.81
CA VAL A 451 1.31 -4.17 4.06
C VAL A 451 1.12 -5.64 3.75
N LEU A 452 2.08 -6.45 4.16
CA LEU A 452 1.94 -7.89 4.04
C LEU A 452 1.08 -8.43 5.17
N ASN A 453 -0.12 -8.89 4.82
CA ASN A 453 -1.11 -9.41 5.75
C ASN A 453 -1.14 -10.95 5.69
N GLN A 454 -0.67 -11.60 6.76
CA GLN A 454 -0.62 -13.07 6.82
C GLN A 454 -1.99 -13.74 7.08
N ASN A 455 -3.02 -12.99 7.47
CA ASN A 455 -4.37 -13.51 7.62
C ASN A 455 -5.15 -13.53 6.29
N THR A 456 -4.90 -12.56 5.40
CA THR A 456 -5.39 -12.57 4.00
C THR A 456 -4.42 -13.26 3.04
N VAL A 457 -3.18 -13.50 3.47
CA VAL A 457 -2.08 -14.09 2.67
C VAL A 457 -1.87 -13.30 1.39
N ALA A 458 -1.83 -11.98 1.53
CA ALA A 458 -1.75 -11.01 0.44
C ALA A 458 -0.96 -9.77 0.88
N VAL A 459 -0.55 -8.98 -0.10
CA VAL A 459 -0.11 -7.60 0.11
C VAL A 459 -1.32 -6.70 -0.04
N GLU A 460 -1.69 -6.01 1.03
CA GLU A 460 -2.70 -4.95 1.02
C GLU A 460 -2.03 -3.62 0.70
N VAL A 461 -2.65 -2.84 -0.18
CA VAL A 461 -2.18 -1.52 -0.57
C VAL A 461 -3.12 -0.49 0.01
N LEU A 462 -2.58 0.43 0.81
CA LEU A 462 -3.33 1.47 1.49
C LEU A 462 -2.83 2.84 1.00
N GLU A 463 -3.69 3.86 1.00
CA GLU A 463 -3.22 5.24 0.89
C GLU A 463 -2.57 5.58 2.24
N ARG A 464 -1.31 6.04 2.18
CA ARG A 464 -0.49 6.14 3.39
C ARG A 464 -1.08 7.12 4.39
N THR A 465 -1.61 8.26 3.96
CA THR A 465 -2.00 9.39 4.81
C THR A 465 -3.33 9.16 5.54
N SER A 466 -4.36 8.68 4.87
CA SER A 466 -5.67 8.36 5.40
C SER A 466 -5.68 6.97 6.04
N GLY A 467 -4.88 6.04 5.51
CA GLY A 467 -4.92 4.64 5.89
C GLY A 467 -6.06 3.87 5.21
N ASP A 468 -6.68 4.45 4.18
CA ASP A 468 -7.75 3.79 3.43
C ASP A 468 -7.21 2.63 2.60
N TRP A 469 -7.94 1.53 2.61
CA TRP A 469 -7.64 0.39 1.76
C TRP A 469 -7.91 0.73 0.30
N LEU A 470 -6.98 0.39 -0.59
CA LEU A 470 -7.07 0.69 -2.03
C LEU A 470 -7.26 -0.57 -2.87
N THR A 471 -6.38 -1.55 -2.67
CA THR A 471 -6.36 -2.80 -3.43
C THR A 471 -5.54 -3.86 -2.68
N ARG A 472 -5.43 -5.04 -3.26
CA ARG A 472 -4.50 -6.08 -2.82
C ARG A 472 -4.03 -6.94 -3.99
N PHE A 473 -2.90 -7.58 -3.81
CA PHE A 473 -2.40 -8.63 -4.70
C PHE A 473 -1.74 -9.75 -3.89
N GLY A 474 -1.51 -10.90 -4.52
CA GLY A 474 -1.30 -12.16 -3.82
C GLY A 474 -2.61 -12.95 -3.80
N GLU A 475 -2.72 -13.95 -4.67
CA GLU A 475 -3.95 -14.72 -4.94
C GLU A 475 -4.29 -15.73 -3.82
N GLY A 476 -3.99 -15.37 -2.58
CA GLY A 476 -4.19 -16.18 -1.40
C GLY A 476 -3.08 -17.22 -1.15
N PRO A 477 -3.36 -18.18 -0.25
CA PRO A 477 -2.37 -19.17 0.15
C PRO A 477 -2.09 -20.19 -0.96
N GLY A 478 -0.81 -20.47 -1.20
CA GLY A 478 -0.39 -21.57 -2.07
C GLY A 478 0.98 -21.39 -2.70
N ARG A 479 1.32 -22.34 -3.57
CA ARG A 479 2.63 -22.42 -4.26
C ARG A 479 2.55 -22.10 -5.75
N TYR A 480 1.37 -21.78 -6.29
CA TYR A 480 1.29 -21.34 -7.68
C TYR A 480 1.90 -19.93 -7.85
N PRO A 481 2.28 -19.54 -9.08
CA PRO A 481 2.72 -18.17 -9.36
C PRO A 481 1.68 -17.17 -8.87
N GLY A 482 2.10 -16.13 -8.14
CA GLY A 482 1.21 -15.10 -7.60
C GLY A 482 0.52 -15.46 -6.27
N GLN A 483 0.65 -16.71 -5.79
CA GLN A 483 0.21 -17.11 -4.45
C GLN A 483 1.37 -17.07 -3.44
N PHE A 484 1.06 -17.07 -2.15
CA PHE A 484 2.08 -17.05 -1.10
C PHE A 484 1.92 -18.17 -0.06
N GLU A 485 3.05 -18.61 0.49
CA GLU A 485 3.13 -19.53 1.62
C GLU A 485 4.02 -18.94 2.73
N LEU A 486 3.34 -18.40 3.74
CA LEU A 486 3.93 -17.60 4.82
C LEU A 486 4.88 -16.51 4.30
N PRO A 487 4.36 -15.53 3.55
CA PRO A 487 5.17 -14.41 3.12
C PRO A 487 5.59 -13.59 4.35
N HIS A 488 6.84 -13.13 4.38
CA HIS A 488 7.46 -12.52 5.58
C HIS A 488 8.40 -11.35 5.28
N GLY A 489 8.88 -11.19 4.03
CA GLY A 489 9.64 -10.02 3.60
C GLY A 489 8.90 -9.27 2.51
N ILE A 490 8.99 -7.94 2.53
CA ILE A 490 8.54 -7.05 1.46
C ILE A 490 9.57 -5.95 1.24
N ALA A 491 9.83 -5.59 -0.01
CA ALA A 491 10.57 -4.39 -0.35
C ALA A 491 10.12 -3.84 -1.71
N VAL A 492 10.46 -2.58 -1.98
CA VAL A 492 10.00 -1.85 -3.16
C VAL A 492 11.21 -1.21 -3.82
N ASP A 493 11.34 -1.36 -5.14
CA ASP A 493 12.42 -0.73 -5.90
C ASP A 493 12.06 0.69 -6.36
N SER A 494 13.04 1.40 -6.94
CA SER A 494 12.88 2.79 -7.42
C SER A 494 11.82 2.95 -8.51
N LYS A 495 11.40 1.85 -9.16
CA LYS A 495 10.36 1.82 -10.19
C LYS A 495 8.97 1.47 -9.62
N GLY A 496 8.88 1.23 -8.32
CA GLY A 496 7.64 0.87 -7.64
C GLY A 496 7.30 -0.61 -7.73
N ASN A 497 8.19 -1.47 -8.23
CA ASN A 497 7.95 -2.91 -8.24
C ASN A 497 8.06 -3.44 -6.81
N VAL A 498 7.19 -4.37 -6.45
CA VAL A 498 7.12 -4.96 -5.11
C VAL A 498 7.70 -6.36 -5.12
N TYR A 499 8.57 -6.64 -4.18
CA TYR A 499 9.22 -7.94 -3.99
C TYR A 499 8.68 -8.58 -2.72
N VAL A 500 8.34 -9.87 -2.76
CA VAL A 500 7.79 -10.61 -1.63
C VAL A 500 8.60 -11.87 -1.39
N ALA A 501 9.12 -12.05 -0.16
CA ALA A 501 9.91 -13.21 0.24
C ALA A 501 9.15 -14.07 1.24
N GLU A 502 9.26 -15.38 1.06
CA GLU A 502 8.44 -16.36 1.75
C GLU A 502 9.27 -17.21 2.71
N GLN A 503 8.79 -17.30 3.95
CA GLN A 503 9.42 -18.10 4.99
C GLN A 503 9.15 -19.60 4.79
N GLU A 504 7.94 -20.01 4.43
CA GLU A 504 7.58 -21.42 4.20
C GLU A 504 7.62 -21.78 2.69
N GLY A 505 7.27 -20.82 1.82
CA GLY A 505 7.44 -20.95 0.38
C GLY A 505 8.91 -21.09 -0.05
N ARG A 506 9.85 -20.59 0.77
CA ARG A 506 11.31 -20.58 0.53
C ARG A 506 11.68 -19.98 -0.84
N ARG A 507 10.96 -18.94 -1.25
CA ARG A 507 11.11 -18.29 -2.56
C ARG A 507 10.89 -16.79 -2.44
N VAL A 508 11.27 -16.08 -3.49
CA VAL A 508 10.98 -14.65 -3.69
C VAL A 508 10.22 -14.47 -4.99
N GLN A 509 9.28 -13.54 -5.03
CA GLN A 509 8.50 -13.17 -6.22
C GLN A 509 8.55 -11.65 -6.41
N ARG A 510 8.52 -11.20 -7.66
CA ARG A 510 8.45 -9.77 -8.04
C ARG A 510 7.10 -9.47 -8.71
N PHE A 511 6.54 -8.32 -8.36
CA PHE A 511 5.32 -7.78 -8.95
C PHE A 511 5.60 -6.39 -9.53
N LEU A 512 5.31 -6.23 -10.82
CA LEU A 512 5.54 -4.99 -11.56
C LEU A 512 4.38 -4.02 -11.35
N LEU A 513 4.69 -2.76 -11.08
CA LEU A 513 3.69 -1.69 -11.05
C LEU A 513 3.19 -1.39 -12.49
N ARG A 514 1.87 -1.26 -12.68
CA ARG A 514 1.20 -1.09 -13.99
C ARG A 514 0.25 0.11 -14.06
#